data_AF-A0A0F9I4Y0-F1
#
_entry.id   AF-A0A0F9I4Y0-F1
#
_cell.length_a   1.000
_cell.length_b   1.000
_cell.length_c   1.000
_cell.angle_alpha   90.00
_cell.angle_beta   90.00
_cell.angle_gamma   90.00
#
_symmetry.space_group_name_H-M   'P 1'
#
loop_
_entity.id
_entity.type
_entity.pdbx_description
1 polymer ?
#
loop_
_entity_poly.entity_id
_entity_poly.type
_entity_poly.pdbx_seq_one_letter_code
_entity_poly.pdbx_strand_id
1 'polypeptide(L)'
;MSDEFVNYGDVNRNHSKINYLHCVENPGNYADYGEDCWGLTASYSRNDDGSLGYNAHSPNNDIGVISPTAAISSIPYTPDESLRAMHYFYENKEQLLGPAGFYDAFSPEFDFWVAEAYLAIDQGPQLVMIENYRSGLLWNLFKQNKDVQAGLDKLGFSYAE
;
A
#
# COMPACT_ATOMS: atom_id res chain seq x y z
N MET A 1 -4.33 -7.33 -18.05
CA MET A 1 -2.97 -7.62 -18.54
C MET A 1 -2.60 -9.00 -18.06
N SER A 2 -2.18 -9.87 -18.95
CA SER A 2 -1.81 -11.26 -18.64
C SER A 2 -0.71 -11.74 -19.59
N ASP A 3 0.01 -12.78 -19.21
CA ASP A 3 0.92 -13.54 -20.10
C ASP A 3 0.62 -15.05 -19.99
N GLU A 4 1.53 -15.92 -20.43
CA GLU A 4 1.38 -17.38 -20.34
C GLU A 4 1.27 -17.89 -18.89
N PHE A 5 1.78 -17.13 -17.91
CA PHE A 5 1.89 -17.58 -16.53
C PHE A 5 0.77 -17.05 -15.65
N VAL A 6 0.34 -15.81 -15.85
CA VAL A 6 -0.46 -15.11 -14.84
C VAL A 6 -1.39 -14.04 -15.40
N ASN A 7 -2.53 -13.85 -14.73
CA ASN A 7 -3.32 -12.62 -14.82
C ASN A 7 -2.88 -11.65 -13.72
N TYR A 8 -2.17 -10.59 -14.11
CA TYR A 8 -1.60 -9.63 -13.17
C TYR A 8 -2.66 -8.81 -12.42
N GLY A 9 -3.84 -8.62 -13.00
CA GLY A 9 -4.95 -7.95 -12.30
C GLY A 9 -5.46 -8.78 -11.12
N ASP A 10 -5.61 -10.08 -11.34
CA ASP A 10 -6.08 -11.01 -10.31
C ASP A 10 -5.04 -11.19 -9.21
N VAL A 11 -3.76 -11.35 -9.58
CA VAL A 11 -2.67 -11.50 -8.58
C VAL A 11 -2.50 -10.25 -7.72
N ASN A 12 -2.55 -9.05 -8.31
CA ASN A 12 -2.43 -7.82 -7.53
C ASN A 12 -3.62 -7.66 -6.58
N ARG A 13 -4.85 -7.91 -7.05
CA ARG A 13 -6.05 -7.89 -6.20
C ARG A 13 -5.97 -8.91 -5.07
N ASN A 14 -5.58 -10.14 -5.37
CA ASN A 14 -5.48 -11.20 -4.37
C ASN A 14 -4.38 -10.91 -3.35
N HIS A 15 -3.24 -10.36 -3.78
CA HIS A 15 -2.17 -9.94 -2.86
C HIS A 15 -2.66 -8.85 -1.90
N SER A 16 -3.30 -7.78 -2.40
CA SER A 16 -3.89 -6.75 -1.54
C SER A 16 -4.94 -7.31 -0.59
N LYS A 17 -5.79 -8.23 -1.06
CA LYS A 17 -6.82 -8.89 -0.23
C LYS A 17 -6.24 -9.80 0.85
N ILE A 18 -5.18 -10.54 0.58
CA ILE A 18 -4.49 -11.37 1.59
C ILE A 18 -3.88 -10.47 2.67
N ASN A 19 -3.23 -9.37 2.27
CA ASN A 19 -2.68 -8.39 3.22
C ASN A 19 -3.77 -7.78 4.11
N TYR A 20 -4.88 -7.33 3.50
CA TYR A 20 -6.05 -6.83 4.20
C TYR A 20 -6.63 -7.85 5.17
N LEU A 21 -6.89 -9.09 4.71
CA LEU A 21 -7.50 -10.13 5.54
C LEU A 21 -6.61 -10.54 6.72
N HIS A 22 -5.29 -10.57 6.55
CA HIS A 22 -4.36 -10.80 7.66
C HIS A 22 -4.51 -9.73 8.75
N CYS A 23 -4.58 -8.45 8.38
CA CYS A 23 -4.81 -7.37 9.35
C CYS A 23 -6.20 -7.43 9.99
N VAL A 24 -7.23 -7.86 9.25
CA VAL A 24 -8.59 -8.06 9.80
C VAL A 24 -8.65 -9.22 10.77
N GLU A 25 -8.00 -10.34 10.45
CA GLU A 25 -7.92 -11.51 11.33
C GLU A 25 -7.06 -11.24 12.57
N ASN A 26 -6.03 -10.39 12.42
CA ASN A 26 -5.15 -9.91 13.47
C ASN A 26 -4.62 -11.03 14.39
N PRO A 27 -3.87 -12.02 13.86
CA PRO A 27 -3.35 -13.12 14.67
C PRO A 27 -2.38 -12.67 15.78
N GLY A 28 -1.78 -11.48 15.63
CA GLY A 28 -0.91 -10.85 16.62
C GLY A 28 -1.65 -10.13 17.76
N ASN A 29 -2.97 -9.95 17.64
CA ASN A 29 -3.79 -9.12 18.54
C ASN A 29 -3.25 -7.70 18.73
N TYR A 30 -2.68 -7.10 17.67
CA TYR A 30 -2.18 -5.72 17.71
C TYR A 30 -3.33 -4.72 17.82
N ALA A 31 -3.13 -3.64 18.58
CA ALA A 31 -4.13 -2.60 18.72
C ALA A 31 -4.58 -2.02 17.36
N ASP A 32 -5.89 -1.75 17.26
CA ASP A 32 -6.62 -1.16 16.13
C ASP A 32 -6.60 -1.88 14.78
N TYR A 33 -5.77 -2.90 14.59
CA TYR A 33 -5.77 -3.72 13.36
C TYR A 33 -7.18 -4.24 13.05
N GLY A 34 -7.63 -4.05 11.81
CA GLY A 34 -9.01 -4.37 11.45
C GLY A 34 -9.42 -3.90 10.06
N GLU A 35 -10.73 -3.81 9.82
CA GLU A 35 -11.27 -3.42 8.52
C GLU A 35 -10.90 -1.99 8.09
N ASP A 36 -10.60 -1.14 9.07
CA ASP A 36 -10.30 0.28 8.89
C ASP A 36 -8.81 0.61 9.10
N CYS A 37 -8.01 -0.28 9.69
CA CYS A 37 -6.58 -0.07 9.91
C CYS A 37 -5.80 -1.29 9.44
N TRP A 38 -5.26 -1.20 8.22
CA TRP A 38 -4.55 -2.30 7.56
C TRP A 38 -3.45 -1.77 6.63
N GLY A 39 -2.55 -2.66 6.23
CA GLY A 39 -1.53 -2.39 5.24
C GLY A 39 -0.12 -2.65 5.78
N LEU A 40 0.40 -3.82 5.45
CA LEU A 40 1.77 -4.23 5.77
C LEU A 40 2.66 -4.14 4.52
N THR A 41 3.72 -3.34 4.57
CA THR A 41 4.76 -3.29 3.54
C THR A 41 6.09 -2.84 4.14
N ALA A 42 7.17 -2.95 3.38
CA ALA A 42 8.44 -2.38 3.76
C ALA A 42 8.32 -0.86 3.97
N SER A 43 8.83 -0.38 5.10
CA SER A 43 8.78 1.02 5.52
C SER A 43 9.75 1.25 6.69
N TYR A 44 9.81 2.47 7.20
CA TYR A 44 10.28 2.69 8.56
C TYR A 44 9.53 1.82 9.56
N SER A 45 10.23 1.45 10.63
CA SER A 45 9.78 0.56 11.69
C SER A 45 10.24 1.09 13.04
N ARG A 46 9.69 0.53 14.11
CA ARG A 46 10.13 0.76 15.48
C ARG A 46 11.13 -0.34 15.89
N ASN A 47 12.29 0.03 16.41
CA ASN A 47 13.21 -0.90 17.09
C ASN A 47 12.70 -1.19 18.52
N ASP A 48 13.25 -2.21 19.19
CA ASP A 48 12.84 -2.56 20.56
C ASP A 48 12.96 -1.38 21.55
N ASP A 49 14.01 -0.55 21.39
CA ASP A 49 14.27 0.64 22.18
C ASP A 49 13.41 1.87 21.80
N GLY A 50 12.50 1.72 20.83
CA GLY A 50 11.63 2.78 20.33
C GLY A 50 12.28 3.70 19.29
N SER A 51 13.56 3.51 18.97
CA SER A 51 14.23 4.27 17.91
C SER A 51 13.72 3.88 16.52
N LEU A 52 13.95 4.76 15.55
CA LEU A 52 13.57 4.56 14.16
C LEU A 52 14.48 3.52 13.51
N GLY A 53 13.87 2.47 12.98
CA GLY A 53 14.50 1.41 12.19
C GLY A 53 13.81 1.23 10.84
N TYR A 54 14.10 0.14 10.15
CA TYR A 54 13.48 -0.22 8.88
C TYR A 54 13.23 -1.73 8.85
N ASN A 55 12.08 -2.16 8.34
CA ASN A 55 11.75 -3.57 8.23
C ASN A 55 10.86 -3.81 7.00
N ALA A 56 10.93 -5.02 6.45
CA ALA A 56 10.09 -5.46 5.34
C ALA A 56 8.80 -6.11 5.89
N HIS A 57 7.86 -5.30 6.37
CA HIS A 57 6.61 -5.81 6.94
C HIS A 57 5.78 -6.55 5.89
N SER A 58 5.18 -7.66 6.29
CA SER A 58 4.27 -8.47 5.47
C SER A 58 3.42 -9.37 6.37
N PRO A 59 2.38 -10.04 5.86
CA PRO A 59 1.63 -11.02 6.65
C PRO A 59 2.49 -12.12 7.31
N ASN A 60 3.66 -12.43 6.74
CA ASN A 60 4.61 -13.41 7.30
C ASN A 60 5.69 -12.79 8.20
N ASN A 61 5.72 -11.46 8.31
CA ASN A 61 6.68 -10.68 9.09
C ASN A 61 5.94 -9.44 9.61
N ASP A 62 5.00 -9.70 10.50
CA ASP A 62 4.16 -8.69 11.12
C ASP A 62 4.66 -8.45 12.56
N ILE A 63 4.96 -7.19 12.86
CA ILE A 63 5.43 -6.74 14.17
C ILE A 63 4.58 -5.59 14.71
N GLY A 64 3.34 -5.45 14.21
CA GLY A 64 2.39 -4.44 14.68
C GLY A 64 2.60 -3.05 14.08
N VAL A 65 3.26 -2.92 12.92
CA VAL A 65 3.50 -1.65 12.23
C VAL A 65 2.68 -1.57 10.94
N ILE A 66 1.86 -0.52 10.81
CA ILE A 66 1.06 -0.22 9.62
C ILE A 66 1.75 0.87 8.82
N SER A 67 1.77 0.72 7.49
CA SER A 67 2.35 1.70 6.58
C SER A 67 1.25 2.18 5.61
N PRO A 68 0.81 3.45 5.68
CA PRO A 68 -0.33 3.95 4.89
C PRO A 68 -0.24 3.64 3.39
N THR A 69 0.97 3.63 2.82
CA THR A 69 1.17 3.35 1.40
C THR A 69 0.67 1.97 0.95
N ALA A 70 0.68 0.95 1.83
CA ALA A 70 0.19 -0.38 1.47
C ALA A 70 -1.30 -0.36 1.12
N ALA A 71 -2.13 0.23 2.00
CA ALA A 71 -3.55 0.34 1.78
C ALA A 71 -3.89 1.37 0.70
N ILE A 72 -3.31 2.57 0.79
CA ILE A 72 -3.62 3.68 -0.13
C ILE A 72 -3.24 3.33 -1.57
N SER A 73 -2.03 2.80 -1.78
CA SER A 73 -1.55 2.50 -3.13
C SER A 73 -2.23 1.27 -3.74
N SER A 74 -2.95 0.49 -2.93
CA SER A 74 -3.79 -0.63 -3.38
C SER A 74 -5.19 -0.19 -3.86
N ILE A 75 -5.52 1.11 -3.81
CA ILE A 75 -6.87 1.62 -4.14
C ILE A 75 -7.42 1.17 -5.51
N PRO A 76 -6.64 0.99 -6.59
CA PRO A 76 -7.23 0.49 -7.85
C PRO A 76 -7.63 -0.98 -7.80
N TYR A 77 -7.15 -1.73 -6.80
CA TYR A 77 -7.41 -3.16 -6.63
C TYR A 77 -8.45 -3.43 -5.53
N THR A 78 -8.45 -2.65 -4.45
CA THR A 78 -9.31 -2.81 -3.27
C THR A 78 -9.90 -1.47 -2.84
N PRO A 79 -10.72 -0.81 -3.69
CA PRO A 79 -11.11 0.58 -3.47
C PRO A 79 -11.87 0.80 -2.16
N ASP A 80 -12.80 -0.10 -1.81
CA ASP A 80 -13.59 0.04 -0.59
C ASP A 80 -12.74 -0.13 0.68
N GLU A 81 -11.84 -1.13 0.70
CA GLU A 81 -10.91 -1.35 1.82
C GLU A 81 -9.91 -0.19 1.96
N SER A 82 -9.37 0.28 0.84
CA SER A 82 -8.40 1.38 0.82
C SER A 82 -9.04 2.71 1.23
N LEU A 83 -10.30 2.95 0.84
CA LEU A 83 -11.05 4.14 1.28
C LEU A 83 -11.35 4.12 2.77
N ARG A 84 -11.76 2.97 3.33
CA ARG A 84 -11.92 2.82 4.79
C ARG A 84 -10.62 3.14 5.53
N ALA A 85 -9.49 2.58 5.08
CA ALA A 85 -8.18 2.88 5.65
C ALA A 85 -7.81 4.37 5.57
N MET A 86 -8.02 5.01 4.41
CA MET A 86 -7.78 6.44 4.27
C MET A 86 -8.64 7.28 5.22
N HIS A 87 -9.91 6.91 5.43
CA HIS A 87 -10.77 7.59 6.38
C HIS A 87 -10.22 7.47 7.81
N TYR A 88 -9.85 6.27 8.25
CA TYR A 88 -9.23 6.04 9.56
C TYR A 88 -7.93 6.83 9.74
N PHE A 89 -7.04 6.81 8.74
CA PHE A 89 -5.78 7.57 8.79
C PHE A 89 -6.05 9.07 8.89
N TYR A 90 -7.06 9.57 8.17
CA TYR A 90 -7.42 10.99 8.18
C TYR A 90 -8.16 11.42 9.46
N GLU A 91 -8.93 10.53 10.09
CA GLU A 91 -9.51 10.77 11.42
C GLU A 91 -8.42 10.95 12.48
N ASN A 92 -7.29 10.25 12.32
CA ASN A 92 -6.10 10.35 13.16
C ASN A 92 -5.03 11.35 12.64
N LYS A 93 -5.41 12.26 11.74
CA LYS A 93 -4.49 13.17 11.05
C LYS A 93 -3.62 14.04 11.95
N GLU A 94 -4.06 14.36 13.17
CA GLU A 94 -3.25 15.16 14.10
C GLU A 94 -1.93 14.47 14.48
N GLN A 95 -1.89 13.13 14.39
CA GLN A 95 -0.69 12.31 14.61
C GLN A 95 -0.09 11.82 13.27
N LEU A 96 -0.94 11.44 12.32
CA LEU A 96 -0.50 10.72 11.12
C LEU A 96 -0.22 11.61 9.90
N LEU A 97 -0.72 12.85 9.86
CA LEU A 97 -0.63 13.72 8.69
C LEU A 97 0.34 14.87 8.95
N GLY A 98 1.47 14.88 8.24
CA GLY A 98 2.40 16.00 8.26
C GLY A 98 2.36 16.82 6.96
N PRO A 99 3.36 17.68 6.73
CA PRO A 99 3.35 18.63 5.60
C PRO A 99 3.40 17.97 4.21
N ALA A 100 3.79 16.70 4.11
CA ALA A 100 3.91 15.97 2.84
C ALA A 100 2.93 14.79 2.71
N GLY A 101 1.82 14.83 3.45
CA GLY A 101 0.83 13.75 3.48
C GLY A 101 0.98 12.87 4.71
N PHE A 102 0.49 11.63 4.63
CA PHE A 102 0.66 10.69 5.73
C PHE A 102 2.14 10.35 5.94
N TYR A 103 2.54 10.25 7.20
CA TYR A 103 3.85 9.75 7.60
C TYR A 103 4.02 8.27 7.22
N ASP A 104 5.28 7.84 7.16
CA ASP A 104 5.68 6.58 6.51
C ASP A 104 5.07 5.32 7.14
N ALA A 105 5.02 5.28 8.46
CA ALA A 105 4.52 4.16 9.24
C ALA A 105 4.08 4.58 10.64
N PHE A 106 3.21 3.80 11.26
CA PHE A 106 2.78 3.98 12.64
C PHE A 106 2.42 2.64 13.29
N SER A 107 2.26 2.64 14.61
CA SER A 107 1.84 1.48 15.38
C SER A 107 0.95 1.92 16.56
N PRO A 108 -0.37 1.63 16.51
CA PRO A 108 -1.27 1.88 17.64
C PRO A 108 -0.86 1.11 18.90
N GLU A 109 -0.28 -0.09 18.74
CA GLU A 109 0.17 -0.97 19.82
C GLU A 109 1.22 -0.30 20.72
N PHE A 110 2.16 0.44 20.12
CA PHE A 110 3.29 1.03 20.83
C PHE A 110 3.04 2.49 21.19
N ASP A 111 2.01 2.74 22.01
CA ASP A 111 1.58 4.08 22.42
C ASP A 111 1.34 5.01 21.22
N PHE A 112 0.71 4.47 20.17
CA PHE A 112 0.47 5.19 18.90
C PHE A 112 1.75 5.78 18.27
N TRP A 113 2.85 5.04 18.32
CA TRP A 113 4.13 5.42 17.72
C TRP A 113 3.98 5.80 16.24
N VAL A 114 4.62 6.89 15.82
CA VAL A 114 4.62 7.37 14.43
C VAL A 114 6.06 7.59 13.97
N ALA A 115 6.40 7.08 12.79
CA ALA A 115 7.61 7.48 12.09
C ALA A 115 7.39 8.86 11.45
N GLU A 116 7.72 9.96 12.13
CA GLU A 116 7.63 11.33 11.59
C GLU A 116 8.64 11.63 10.47
N ALA A 117 8.69 10.78 9.46
CA ALA A 117 9.55 10.80 8.31
C ALA A 117 8.76 10.37 7.06
N TYR A 118 9.37 10.56 5.89
CA TYR A 118 8.80 10.18 4.61
C TYR A 118 9.85 9.45 3.79
N LEU A 119 9.43 8.39 3.09
CA LEU A 119 10.20 7.80 2.00
C LEU A 119 9.54 8.14 0.67
N ALA A 120 10.35 8.58 -0.31
CA ALA A 120 9.84 8.90 -1.64
C ALA A 120 9.17 7.69 -2.32
N ILE A 121 9.70 6.49 -2.05
CA ILE A 121 9.17 5.22 -2.55
C ILE A 121 7.81 4.85 -1.94
N ASP A 122 7.45 5.43 -0.80
CA ASP A 122 6.17 5.18 -0.13
C ASP A 122 5.17 6.31 -0.39
N GLN A 123 5.61 7.57 -0.49
CA GLN A 123 4.73 8.69 -0.86
C GLN A 123 4.33 8.68 -2.35
N GLY A 124 5.28 8.34 -3.24
CA GLY A 124 5.06 8.37 -4.68
C GLY A 124 3.89 7.48 -5.15
N PRO A 125 3.86 6.19 -4.77
CA PRO A 125 2.78 5.29 -5.13
C PRO A 125 1.41 5.74 -4.65
N GLN A 126 1.29 6.38 -3.47
CA GLN A 126 0.01 6.86 -2.96
C GLN A 126 -0.63 7.84 -3.95
N LEU A 127 0.13 8.85 -4.38
CA LEU A 127 -0.33 9.86 -5.34
C LEU A 127 -0.65 9.24 -6.70
N VAL A 128 0.25 8.42 -7.22
CA VAL A 128 0.13 7.81 -8.55
C VAL A 128 -1.07 6.87 -8.61
N MET A 129 -1.28 6.05 -7.58
CA MET A 129 -2.33 5.04 -7.57
C MET A 129 -3.70 5.63 -7.25
N ILE A 130 -3.79 6.68 -6.44
CA ILE A 130 -5.02 7.48 -6.32
C ILE A 130 -5.42 8.05 -7.68
N GLU A 131 -4.49 8.65 -8.42
CA GLU A 131 -4.82 9.23 -9.72
C GLU A 131 -5.16 8.17 -10.78
N ASN A 132 -4.44 7.04 -10.78
CA ASN A 132 -4.78 5.91 -11.65
C ASN A 132 -6.17 5.32 -11.34
N TYR A 133 -6.55 5.24 -10.07
CA TYR A 133 -7.91 4.84 -9.69
C TYR A 133 -8.96 5.83 -10.19
N ARG A 134 -8.71 7.15 -10.08
CA ARG A 134 -9.68 8.18 -10.44
C ARG A 134 -9.86 8.35 -11.95
N SER A 135 -8.77 8.32 -12.72
CA SER A 135 -8.78 8.69 -14.15
C SER A 135 -7.97 7.76 -15.04
N GLY A 136 -7.13 6.90 -14.45
CA GLY A 136 -6.17 6.08 -15.19
C GLY A 136 -5.05 6.89 -15.85
N LEU A 137 -4.82 8.15 -15.47
CA LEU A 137 -3.92 9.08 -16.17
C LEU A 137 -2.54 8.48 -16.48
N LEU A 138 -1.83 7.97 -15.47
CA LEU A 138 -0.46 7.51 -15.64
C LEU A 138 -0.42 6.20 -16.43
N TRP A 139 -1.39 5.30 -16.21
CA TRP A 139 -1.54 4.10 -17.02
C TRP A 139 -1.81 4.44 -18.49
N ASN A 140 -2.70 5.38 -18.77
CA ASN A 140 -3.03 5.79 -20.13
C ASN A 140 -1.83 6.43 -20.83
N LEU A 141 -1.07 7.28 -20.14
CA LEU A 141 0.17 7.85 -20.68
C LEU A 141 1.23 6.78 -20.94
N PHE A 142 1.43 5.84 -20.01
CA PHE A 142 2.43 4.78 -20.15
C PHE A 142 2.09 3.81 -21.28
N LYS A 143 0.82 3.38 -21.38
CA LYS A 143 0.34 2.46 -22.43
C LYS A 143 0.44 3.02 -23.85
N GLN A 144 0.47 4.35 -24.03
CA GLN A 144 0.64 4.99 -25.34
C GLN A 144 2.07 4.87 -25.92
N ASN A 145 3.05 4.50 -25.09
CA ASN A 145 4.43 4.41 -25.53
C ASN A 145 4.65 3.18 -26.44
N LYS A 146 5.09 3.41 -27.68
CA LYS A 146 5.32 2.36 -28.68
C LYS A 146 6.43 1.37 -28.31
N ASP A 147 7.46 1.81 -27.59
CA ASP A 147 8.53 0.93 -27.13
C ASP A 147 8.04 0.01 -26.01
N VAL A 148 7.13 0.49 -25.15
CA VAL A 148 6.46 -0.33 -24.13
C VAL A 148 5.60 -1.40 -24.79
N GLN A 149 4.76 -1.00 -25.76
CA GLN A 149 3.92 -1.93 -26.52
C GLN A 149 4.77 -3.00 -27.22
N ALA A 150 5.80 -2.59 -27.96
CA ALA A 150 6.70 -3.52 -28.64
C ALA A 150 7.41 -4.48 -27.66
N GLY A 151 7.75 -4.00 -26.46
CA GLY A 151 8.31 -4.83 -25.40
C GLY A 151 7.31 -5.87 -24.88
N LEU A 152 6.07 -5.46 -24.60
CA LEU A 152 4.99 -6.34 -24.14
C LEU A 152 4.66 -7.41 -25.19
N ASP A 153 4.55 -7.02 -26.47
CA ASP A 153 4.33 -7.95 -27.59
C ASP A 153 5.45 -8.99 -27.68
N LYS A 154 6.72 -8.53 -27.59
CA LYS A 154 7.89 -9.41 -27.64
C LYS A 154 7.93 -10.42 -26.50
N LEU A 155 7.38 -10.05 -25.34
CA LEU A 155 7.29 -10.91 -24.16
C LEU A 155 6.01 -11.76 -24.12
N GLY A 156 5.11 -11.64 -25.12
CA GLY A 156 3.88 -12.44 -25.20
C GLY A 156 2.76 -11.95 -24.29
N PHE A 157 2.78 -10.69 -23.86
CA PHE A 157 1.71 -10.14 -23.02
C PHE A 157 0.44 -9.87 -23.83
N SER A 158 -0.70 -10.12 -23.20
CA SER A 158 -2.02 -9.69 -23.65
C SER A 158 -2.49 -8.51 -22.79
N TYR A 159 -2.81 -7.39 -23.44
CA TYR A 159 -3.31 -6.18 -22.80
C TYR A 159 -4.41 -5.55 -23.67
N ALA A 160 -5.41 -4.95 -23.01
CA ALA A 160 -6.42 -4.18 -23.72
C ALA A 160 -5.81 -2.82 -24.13
N GLU A 161 -6.14 -2.36 -25.34
CA GLU A 161 -5.85 -0.98 -25.77
C GLU A 161 -6.44 0.03 -24.76
#